data_AF-A0AA88Y2X7-F1
#
_entry.id   AF-A0AA88Y2X7-F1
#
_cell.length_a   1.000
_cell.length_b   1.000
_cell.length_c   1.000
_cell.angle_alpha   90.00
_cell.angle_beta   90.00
_cell.angle_gamma   90.00
#
_symmetry.space_group_name_H-M   'P 1'
#
loop_
_entity.id
_entity.type
_entity.pdbx_description
1 polymer ?
#
loop_
_entity_poly.entity_id
_entity_poly.type
_entity_poly.pdbx_seq_one_letter_code
_entity_poly.pdbx_strand_id
1 'polypeptide(L)'
;MYNDFRMMNQLLPTCIECVETIHVKRRGMLLVGDHIINGGVLYDHHAIVKNIEPDERDENNVAKAKVTLIHFSNNFGVSSWWTKAIRGKANIKQTVEHFDFEIDNIMVVLYRHMPFPPAEIVRRAEQELQTQKFQYDLFGNNCEHFATFCVTGRKLSMQVLKINMTAWMYYYMGFRGLGDERERNRYLHEYELICNPCFQRNVLLLSAEKRPLRERHEVERGDVISFLYHGLDHDAIVLQVHEEEVGNGSTVTLTFVHYAFCGYFRYRTIQEERKTFSLDGSVSVIMYNGPQFDVYSPAETVERAGMRIGEQQFFFFSNDSSHFARWCKLRMNRPG
;
A
#
# COMPACT_ATOMS: atom_id res chain seq x y z
N MET A 1 -9.15 -23.31 18.84
CA MET A 1 -8.46 -22.31 18.02
C MET A 1 -9.20 -21.93 16.72
N TYR A 2 -10.45 -22.37 16.50
CA TYR A 2 -11.22 -22.10 15.26
C TYR A 2 -12.41 -21.13 15.43
N ASN A 3 -12.55 -20.50 16.60
CA ASN A 3 -13.69 -19.63 16.91
C ASN A 3 -13.38 -18.12 16.89
N ASP A 4 -12.13 -17.70 16.62
CA ASP A 4 -11.75 -16.29 16.76
C ASP A 4 -12.12 -15.40 15.56
N PHE A 5 -12.28 -15.94 14.35
CA PHE A 5 -12.66 -15.11 13.20
C PHE A 5 -14.12 -14.64 13.26
N ARG A 6 -15.02 -15.43 13.87
CA ARG A 6 -16.44 -15.03 14.05
C ARG A 6 -16.66 -14.04 15.19
N MET A 7 -15.73 -13.95 16.15
CA MET A 7 -15.87 -13.00 17.28
C MET A 7 -15.46 -11.56 16.94
N MET A 8 -14.96 -11.31 15.72
CA MET A 8 -14.76 -9.94 15.22
C MET A 8 -16.01 -9.32 14.57
N ASN A 9 -17.08 -10.11 14.37
CA ASN A 9 -18.26 -9.71 13.58
C ASN A 9 -19.43 -9.21 14.42
N GLN A 10 -19.29 -7.99 14.92
CA GLN A 10 -20.45 -7.11 15.10
C GLN A 10 -20.21 -5.78 14.38
N LEU A 11 -20.88 -5.64 13.23
CA LEU A 11 -21.23 -4.39 12.51
C LEU A 11 -20.06 -3.55 11.97
N LEU A 12 -19.25 -4.03 11.02
CA LEU A 12 -18.09 -3.30 10.43
C LEU A 12 -18.49 -2.05 9.59
N PRO A 13 -18.15 -0.80 10.01
CA PRO A 13 -18.33 0.41 9.20
C PRO A 13 -17.04 0.83 8.48
N THR A 14 -15.94 0.07 8.58
CA THR A 14 -14.67 0.43 7.93
C THR A 14 -14.16 -0.70 7.06
N CYS A 15 -14.53 -0.64 5.78
CA CYS A 15 -13.92 -1.45 4.74
C CYS A 15 -12.43 -1.15 4.64
N ILE A 16 -11.61 -2.19 4.62
CA ILE A 16 -10.15 -2.07 4.58
C ILE A 16 -9.59 -1.47 3.28
N GLU A 17 -10.37 -1.50 2.21
CA GLU A 17 -10.04 -0.91 0.90
C GLU A 17 -10.63 0.49 0.71
N CYS A 18 -11.47 0.96 1.65
CA CYS A 18 -11.96 2.34 1.69
C CYS A 18 -10.96 3.30 2.35
N VAL A 19 -9.67 2.95 2.31
CA VAL A 19 -8.57 3.71 2.89
C VAL A 19 -7.60 4.12 1.78
N GLU A 20 -7.16 5.37 1.82
CA GLU A 20 -6.13 5.92 0.92
C GLU A 20 -4.94 6.39 1.75
N THR A 21 -3.75 6.38 1.15
CA THR A 21 -2.56 6.98 1.75
C THR A 21 -2.09 8.11 0.85
N ILE A 22 -1.83 9.28 1.44
CA ILE A 22 -1.30 10.44 0.72
C ILE A 22 0.05 10.80 1.30
N HIS A 23 1.05 10.94 0.43
CA HIS A 23 2.37 11.40 0.84
C HIS A 23 2.35 12.86 1.28
N VAL A 24 2.93 13.13 2.44
CA VAL A 24 3.03 14.46 3.02
C VAL A 24 4.29 15.12 2.49
N LYS A 25 4.12 16.01 1.50
CA LYS A 25 5.25 16.75 0.90
C LYS A 25 5.54 18.09 1.59
N ARG A 26 4.67 18.51 2.50
CA ARG A 26 4.76 19.80 3.20
C ARG A 26 3.90 19.78 4.45
N ARG A 27 4.24 20.61 5.44
CA ARG A 27 3.52 20.75 6.72
C ARG A 27 2.02 20.95 6.56
N GLY A 28 1.59 21.77 5.60
CA GLY A 28 0.17 22.10 5.37
C GLY A 28 -0.70 20.92 4.93
N MET A 29 -0.12 19.74 4.69
CA MET A 29 -0.85 18.50 4.41
C MET A 29 -1.09 17.66 5.67
N LEU A 30 -0.50 18.03 6.82
CA LEU A 30 -0.78 17.42 8.11
C LEU A 30 -1.82 18.23 8.86
N LEU A 31 -2.75 17.52 9.49
CA LEU A 31 -3.75 18.05 10.39
C LEU A 31 -3.66 17.34 11.74
N VAL A 32 -4.06 18.06 12.78
CA VAL A 32 -4.28 17.44 14.09
C VAL A 32 -5.35 16.36 13.94
N GLY A 33 -5.17 15.21 14.59
CA GLY A 33 -6.02 14.03 14.48
C GLY A 33 -5.67 13.10 13.32
N ASP A 34 -4.75 13.48 12.42
CA ASP A 34 -4.32 12.60 11.34
C ASP A 34 -3.69 11.31 11.88
N HIS A 35 -4.07 10.20 11.28
CA HIS A 35 -3.32 8.96 11.36
C HIS A 35 -2.22 9.01 10.30
N ILE A 36 -0.97 9.03 10.75
CA ILE A 36 0.18 8.98 9.87
C ILE A 36 0.89 7.64 9.92
N ILE A 37 1.47 7.29 8.78
CA ILE A 37 2.40 6.18 8.58
C ILE A 37 3.75 6.79 8.24
N ASN A 38 4.80 6.26 8.84
CA ASN A 38 6.14 6.50 8.37
C ASN A 38 6.73 5.21 7.82
N GLY A 39 7.05 5.22 6.53
CA GLY A 39 7.48 4.03 5.79
C GLY A 39 8.90 3.62 6.17
N GLY A 40 9.02 2.51 6.92
CA GLY A 40 10.31 1.97 7.36
C GLY A 40 10.75 0.75 6.55
N VAL A 41 12.05 0.45 6.53
CA VAL A 41 12.66 -0.64 5.71
C VAL A 41 12.05 -2.01 6.03
N LEU A 42 11.67 -2.23 7.29
CA LEU A 42 11.19 -3.52 7.79
C LEU A 42 9.74 -3.48 8.28
N TYR A 43 9.23 -2.30 8.66
CA TYR A 43 7.92 -2.15 9.28
C TYR A 43 7.45 -0.70 9.17
N ASP A 44 6.19 -0.52 8.77
CA ASP A 44 5.52 0.77 8.74
C ASP A 44 5.10 1.18 10.14
N HIS A 45 5.56 2.35 10.60
CA HIS A 45 5.26 2.84 11.94
C HIS A 45 4.08 3.80 11.92
N HIS A 46 3.10 3.58 12.80
CA HIS A 46 1.83 4.31 12.81
C HIS A 46 1.73 5.24 14.03
N ALA A 47 1.19 6.44 13.83
CA ALA A 47 1.02 7.44 14.89
C ALA A 47 -0.25 8.29 14.69
N ILE A 48 -0.73 8.91 15.77
CA ILE A 48 -1.76 9.96 15.74
C ILE A 48 -1.10 11.33 15.97
N VAL A 49 -1.40 12.28 15.10
CA VAL A 49 -0.94 13.67 15.24
C VAL A 49 -1.74 14.36 16.33
N LYS A 50 -1.08 14.76 17.41
CA LYS A 50 -1.70 15.50 18.52
C LYS A 50 -1.61 17.01 18.31
N ASN A 51 -0.45 17.50 17.89
CA ASN A 51 -0.21 18.92 17.70
C ASN A 51 0.81 19.15 16.58
N ILE A 52 0.69 20.27 15.87
CA ILE A 52 1.62 20.70 14.83
C ILE A 52 2.08 22.11 15.21
N GLU A 53 3.35 22.24 15.56
CA GLU A 53 3.97 23.52 15.89
C GLU A 53 4.47 24.23 14.61
N PRO A 54 4.76 25.55 14.68
CA PRO A 54 5.41 26.27 13.58
C PRO A 54 6.72 25.60 13.17
N ASP A 55 7.11 25.78 11.90
CA ASP A 55 8.36 25.24 11.39
C ASP A 55 9.55 25.84 12.17
N GLU A 56 10.42 24.96 12.68
CA GLU A 56 11.70 25.35 13.25
C GLU A 56 12.78 25.12 12.18
N ARG A 57 13.79 25.98 12.15
CA ARG A 57 14.94 25.81 11.25
C ARG A 57 16.06 25.13 12.00
N ASP A 58 16.66 24.11 11.39
CA ASP A 58 17.86 23.49 11.95
C ASP A 58 19.13 24.33 11.70
N GLU A 59 20.27 23.85 12.22
CA GLU A 59 21.59 24.49 12.06
C GLU A 59 22.02 24.69 10.60
N ASN A 60 21.43 23.94 9.66
CA ASN A 60 21.67 24.03 8.22
C ASN A 60 20.57 24.84 7.50
N ASN A 61 19.72 25.56 8.23
CA ASN A 61 18.63 26.39 7.72
C ASN A 61 17.51 25.60 7.01
N VAL A 62 17.42 24.29 7.23
CA VAL A 62 16.36 23.42 6.70
C VAL A 62 15.12 23.56 7.58
N ALA A 63 13.96 23.81 6.97
CA ALA A 63 12.70 23.93 7.69
C ALA A 63 12.18 22.54 8.08
N LYS A 64 12.03 22.29 9.38
CA LYS A 64 11.48 21.06 9.93
C LYS A 64 10.18 21.33 10.64
N ALA A 65 9.16 20.55 10.31
CA ALA A 65 7.89 20.63 11.03
C ALA A 65 8.00 19.90 12.35
N LYS A 66 7.79 20.62 13.44
CA LYS A 66 7.75 20.04 14.77
C LYS A 66 6.35 19.53 15.07
N VAL A 67 6.23 18.22 15.25
CA VAL A 67 4.95 17.52 15.37
C VAL A 67 4.92 16.70 16.65
N THR A 68 3.92 16.95 17.48
CA THR A 68 3.65 16.11 18.65
C THR A 68 2.82 14.91 18.21
N LEU A 69 3.30 13.71 18.50
CA LEU A 69 2.68 12.45 18.15
C LEU A 69 2.28 11.67 19.40
N ILE A 70 1.23 10.86 19.27
CA ILE A 70 0.94 9.76 20.20
C ILE A 70 1.11 8.45 19.42
N HIS A 71 2.00 7.58 19.90
CA HIS A 71 2.30 6.30 19.25
C HIS A 71 3.00 5.32 20.20
N PHE A 72 3.19 4.08 19.78
CA PHE A 72 4.04 3.15 20.53
C PHE A 72 5.52 3.50 20.39
N SER A 73 6.24 3.56 21.50
CA SER A 73 7.69 3.78 21.54
C SER A 73 8.36 3.01 22.68
N ASN A 74 9.61 2.57 22.47
CA ASN A 74 10.41 1.88 23.48
C ASN A 74 11.12 2.87 24.44
N ASN A 75 11.69 2.37 25.54
CA ASN A 75 12.27 3.16 26.64
C ASN A 75 13.75 3.57 26.47
N PHE A 76 14.44 3.20 25.39
CA PHE A 76 15.85 3.56 25.22
C PHE A 76 16.02 4.88 24.45
N GLY A 77 16.60 5.87 25.13
CA GLY A 77 16.99 7.16 24.56
C GLY A 77 18.20 7.02 23.65
N VAL A 78 17.95 6.90 22.34
CA VAL A 78 18.92 7.18 21.27
C VAL A 78 18.15 7.74 20.06
N SER A 79 18.81 8.56 19.25
CA SER A 79 18.31 9.62 18.35
C SER A 79 17.67 9.20 17.01
N SER A 80 17.11 8.00 16.88
CA SER A 80 16.32 7.66 15.68
C SER A 80 15.08 6.85 16.00
N TRP A 81 13.93 7.27 15.46
CA TRP A 81 12.61 6.68 15.69
C TRP A 81 12.43 5.30 15.01
N TRP A 82 13.25 4.95 14.01
CA TRP A 82 13.15 3.71 13.22
C TRP A 82 13.89 2.49 13.81
N THR A 83 14.97 2.69 14.56
CA THR A 83 15.71 1.57 15.20
C THR A 83 15.01 1.02 16.45
N LYS A 84 14.00 1.73 16.96
CA LYS A 84 13.36 1.46 18.26
C LYS A 84 12.30 0.35 18.22
N ALA A 85 11.71 0.03 17.07
CA ALA A 85 10.61 -0.94 16.97
C ALA A 85 11.05 -2.41 16.98
N ILE A 86 12.36 -2.70 16.81
CA ILE A 86 12.87 -4.07 16.58
C ILE A 86 13.21 -4.80 17.90
N ARG A 87 13.27 -4.12 19.06
CA ARG A 87 13.68 -4.75 20.33
C ARG A 87 12.88 -4.27 21.54
N GLY A 88 11.94 -5.10 22.01
CA GLY A 88 11.38 -5.06 23.37
C GLY A 88 9.97 -4.47 23.49
N LYS A 89 9.37 -4.64 24.69
CA LYS A 89 8.04 -4.13 25.08
C LYS A 89 7.90 -2.64 24.75
N ALA A 90 7.00 -2.30 23.83
CA ALA A 90 6.64 -0.92 23.52
C ALA A 90 5.42 -0.48 24.32
N ASN A 91 5.37 0.79 24.71
CA ASN A 91 4.23 1.39 25.37
C ASN A 91 3.76 2.61 24.58
N ILE A 92 2.51 2.99 24.72
CA ILE A 92 2.00 4.22 24.10
C ILE A 92 2.69 5.40 24.79
N LYS A 93 3.24 6.32 24.00
CA LYS A 93 3.91 7.53 24.46
C LYS A 93 3.49 8.72 23.64
N GLN A 94 3.66 9.89 24.24
CA GLN A 94 3.70 11.14 23.53
C GLN A 94 5.16 11.49 23.23
N THR A 95 5.46 11.84 21.98
CA THR A 95 6.79 12.25 21.51
C THR A 95 6.67 13.53 20.70
N VAL A 96 7.78 14.24 20.56
CA VAL A 96 7.90 15.38 19.64
C VAL A 96 8.90 14.98 18.58
N GLU A 97 8.47 14.95 17.33
CA GLU A 97 9.28 14.59 16.17
C GLU A 97 9.47 15.83 15.28
N HIS A 98 10.60 15.88 14.58
CA HIS A 98 10.93 16.97 13.65
C HIS A 98 11.00 16.36 12.26
N PHE A 99 9.99 16.65 11.44
CA PHE A 99 9.86 16.09 10.11
C PHE A 99 10.54 16.95 9.06
N ASP A 100 11.38 16.30 8.26
CA ASP A 100 11.93 16.82 7.02
C ASP A 100 11.16 16.19 5.85
N PHE A 101 10.25 16.93 5.22
CA PHE A 101 9.37 16.37 4.18
C PHE A 101 10.09 16.05 2.86
N GLU A 102 11.36 16.42 2.70
CA GLU A 102 12.17 16.00 1.55
C GLU A 102 12.80 14.62 1.76
N ILE A 103 13.04 14.24 3.02
CA ILE A 103 13.77 13.02 3.38
C ILE A 103 12.83 11.98 4.01
N ASP A 104 11.92 12.39 4.87
CA ASP A 104 11.02 11.51 5.61
C ASP A 104 9.85 11.04 4.75
N ASN A 105 9.64 9.72 4.69
CA ASN A 105 8.54 9.08 3.95
C ASN A 105 7.27 9.03 4.80
N ILE A 106 6.61 10.18 4.96
CA ILE A 106 5.42 10.33 5.78
C ILE A 106 4.18 10.27 4.90
N MET A 107 3.22 9.45 5.29
CA MET A 107 1.92 9.33 4.64
C MET A 107 0.79 9.58 5.64
N VAL A 108 -0.25 10.28 5.22
CA VAL A 108 -1.51 10.38 5.97
C VAL A 108 -2.46 9.30 5.47
N VAL A 109 -3.11 8.60 6.39
CA VAL A 109 -4.15 7.60 6.13
C VAL A 109 -5.51 8.28 6.10
N LEU A 110 -6.09 8.37 4.91
CA LEU A 110 -7.43 8.89 4.69
C LEU A 110 -8.45 7.75 4.74
N TYR A 111 -9.38 7.86 5.68
CA TYR A 111 -10.51 6.96 5.79
C TYR A 111 -11.71 7.57 5.09
N ARG A 112 -12.37 6.83 4.19
CA ARG A 112 -13.62 7.29 3.56
C ARG A 112 -14.69 7.67 4.59
N HIS A 113 -14.76 6.90 5.67
CA HIS A 113 -15.66 7.15 6.78
C HIS A 113 -14.85 7.33 8.04
N MET A 114 -14.75 8.57 8.51
CA MET A 114 -14.19 8.91 9.81
C MET A 114 -15.34 9.09 10.81
N PRO A 115 -15.62 8.10 11.67
CA PRO A 115 -16.71 8.20 12.65
C PRO A 115 -16.46 9.25 13.73
N PHE A 116 -15.22 9.73 13.87
CA PHE A 116 -14.84 10.70 14.90
C PHE A 116 -14.20 11.94 14.29
N PRO A 117 -14.53 13.15 14.78
CA PRO A 117 -13.82 14.37 14.40
C PRO A 117 -12.39 14.38 15.00
N PRO A 118 -11.46 15.17 14.44
CA PRO A 118 -10.08 15.27 14.90
C PRO A 118 -9.89 15.39 16.42
N ALA A 119 -10.67 16.25 17.08
CA ALA A 119 -10.58 16.45 18.52
C ALA A 119 -10.91 15.17 19.31
N GLU A 120 -11.88 14.39 18.84
CA GLU A 120 -12.26 13.12 19.46
C GLU A 120 -11.19 12.05 19.20
N ILE A 121 -10.59 12.02 18.00
CA ILE A 121 -9.48 11.11 17.68
C ILE A 121 -8.30 11.36 18.64
N VAL A 122 -7.92 12.62 18.85
CA VAL A 122 -6.85 12.99 19.79
C VAL A 122 -7.22 12.62 21.22
N ARG A 123 -8.44 12.93 21.66
CA ARG A 123 -8.93 12.57 23.01
C ARG A 123 -8.85 11.07 23.25
N ARG A 124 -9.23 10.26 22.25
CA ARG A 124 -9.12 8.79 22.31
C ARG A 124 -7.66 8.34 22.42
N ALA A 125 -6.77 8.91 21.61
CA ALA A 125 -5.34 8.62 21.69
C ALA A 125 -4.74 8.95 23.06
N GLU A 126 -5.13 10.09 23.66
CA GLU A 126 -4.71 10.48 25.00
C GLU A 126 -5.27 9.55 26.09
N GLN A 127 -6.51 9.10 25.95
CA GLN A 127 -7.10 8.14 26.87
C GLN A 127 -6.34 6.81 26.87
N GLU A 128 -5.92 6.33 25.70
CA GLU A 128 -5.10 5.11 25.61
C GLU A 128 -3.67 5.33 26.15
N LEU A 129 -3.09 6.52 25.95
CA LEU A 129 -1.84 6.94 26.57
C LEU A 129 -1.92 6.93 28.11
N GLN A 130 -3.03 7.37 28.70
CA GLN A 130 -3.21 7.39 30.16
C GLN A 130 -3.45 6.00 30.73
N THR A 131 -4.31 5.22 30.08
CA THR A 131 -4.76 3.94 30.62
C THR A 131 -3.77 2.80 30.34
N GLN A 132 -2.88 2.94 29.35
CA GLN A 132 -1.90 1.93 28.93
C GLN A 132 -2.54 0.54 28.75
N LYS A 133 -3.82 0.49 28.34
CA LYS A 133 -4.58 -0.76 28.17
C LYS A 133 -4.08 -1.60 27.01
N PHE A 134 -3.37 -1.00 26.06
CA PHE A 134 -2.74 -1.71 24.96
C PHE A 134 -1.35 -2.20 25.38
N GLN A 135 -1.25 -3.51 25.66
CA GLN A 135 0.04 -4.18 25.72
C GLN A 135 0.50 -4.48 24.30
N TYR A 136 1.67 -3.97 23.92
CA TYR A 136 2.18 -4.12 22.57
C TYR A 136 2.41 -5.58 22.19
N ASP A 137 1.88 -5.95 21.03
CA ASP A 137 2.16 -7.21 20.34
C ASP A 137 2.33 -6.92 18.85
N LEU A 138 3.47 -7.32 18.27
CA LEU A 138 3.82 -7.06 16.88
C LEU A 138 2.79 -7.65 15.90
N PHE A 139 2.20 -8.79 16.28
CA PHE A 139 1.20 -9.52 15.48
C PHE A 139 -0.22 -9.38 16.02
N GLY A 140 -0.39 -8.57 17.05
CA GLY A 140 -1.66 -8.28 17.72
C GLY A 140 -1.73 -6.78 17.90
N ASN A 141 -1.74 -6.30 19.14
CA ASN A 141 -1.85 -4.88 19.51
C ASN A 141 -0.63 -4.01 19.12
N ASN A 142 -0.34 -3.85 17.84
CA ASN A 142 0.74 -3.02 17.32
C ASN A 142 0.30 -1.54 17.15
N CYS A 143 1.18 -0.70 16.59
CA CYS A 143 0.87 0.72 16.39
C CYS A 143 -0.25 0.99 15.40
N GLU A 144 -0.44 0.12 14.40
CA GLU A 144 -1.55 0.26 13.45
C GLU A 144 -2.90 0.01 14.12
N HIS A 145 -2.99 -1.00 14.99
CA HIS A 145 -4.20 -1.25 15.78
C HIS A 145 -4.57 -0.06 16.65
N PHE A 146 -3.58 0.55 17.30
CA PHE A 146 -3.79 1.75 18.11
C PHE A 146 -4.30 2.92 17.26
N ALA A 147 -3.62 3.23 16.16
CA ALA A 147 -4.00 4.38 15.34
C ALA A 147 -5.38 4.18 14.69
N THR A 148 -5.65 2.98 14.16
CA THR A 148 -6.96 2.63 13.60
C THR A 148 -8.05 2.67 14.66
N PHE A 149 -7.78 2.23 15.90
CA PHE A 149 -8.75 2.34 17.00
C PHE A 149 -9.06 3.79 17.34
N CYS A 150 -8.07 4.68 17.33
CA CYS A 150 -8.29 6.09 17.59
C CYS A 150 -9.19 6.73 16.52
N VAL A 151 -8.97 6.41 15.24
CA VAL A 151 -9.73 7.00 14.13
C VAL A 151 -11.11 6.36 13.93
N THR A 152 -11.22 5.04 14.10
CA THR A 152 -12.38 4.27 13.64
C THR A 152 -13.20 3.66 14.75
N GLY A 153 -12.68 3.61 15.99
CA GLY A 153 -13.37 2.88 17.06
C GLY A 153 -12.98 1.41 17.16
N ARG A 154 -12.22 0.89 16.20
CA ARG A 154 -11.99 -0.53 16.03
C ARG A 154 -10.53 -0.88 16.14
N LYS A 155 -10.26 -1.96 16.87
CA LYS A 155 -8.94 -2.58 16.91
C LYS A 155 -8.78 -3.43 15.66
N LEU A 156 -8.32 -2.81 14.58
CA LEU A 156 -7.98 -3.46 13.32
C LEU A 156 -6.55 -3.06 12.92
N SER A 157 -5.73 -4.02 12.53
CA SER A 157 -4.48 -3.78 11.81
C SER A 157 -4.56 -4.50 10.48
N MET A 158 -4.34 -3.73 9.41
CA MET A 158 -4.22 -4.31 8.10
C MET A 158 -3.06 -5.27 8.03
N GLN A 159 -1.92 -4.92 8.61
CA GLN A 159 -0.73 -5.76 8.61
C GLN A 159 -1.01 -7.14 9.22
N VAL A 160 -1.68 -7.20 10.38
CA VAL A 160 -2.01 -8.46 11.06
C VAL A 160 -3.04 -9.26 10.28
N LEU A 161 -4.13 -8.62 9.82
CA LEU A 161 -5.14 -9.28 8.98
C LEU A 161 -4.50 -9.88 7.72
N LYS A 162 -3.59 -9.13 7.09
CA LYS A 162 -2.87 -9.52 5.88
C LYS A 162 -1.93 -10.71 6.13
N ILE A 163 -1.16 -10.70 7.22
CA ILE A 163 -0.29 -11.84 7.60
C ILE A 163 -1.13 -13.09 7.88
N ASN A 164 -2.20 -12.95 8.66
CA ASN A 164 -3.06 -14.07 9.02
C ASN A 164 -3.76 -14.66 7.80
N MET A 165 -4.27 -13.81 6.90
CA MET A 165 -4.89 -14.25 5.64
C MET A 165 -3.86 -14.93 4.74
N THR A 166 -2.65 -14.39 4.61
CA THR A 166 -1.57 -15.00 3.82
C THR A 166 -1.21 -16.39 4.35
N ALA A 167 -1.00 -16.51 5.66
CA ALA A 167 -0.68 -17.78 6.30
C ALA A 167 -1.83 -18.80 6.14
N TRP A 168 -3.08 -18.34 6.27
CA TRP A 168 -4.27 -19.15 6.06
C TRP A 168 -4.37 -19.64 4.61
N MET A 169 -4.29 -18.75 3.62
CA MET A 169 -4.34 -19.11 2.20
C MET A 169 -3.22 -20.07 1.84
N TYR A 170 -2.00 -19.85 2.34
CA TYR A 170 -0.88 -20.76 2.16
C TYR A 170 -1.16 -22.15 2.75
N TYR A 171 -1.69 -22.22 3.97
CA TYR A 171 -1.98 -23.48 4.65
C TYR A 171 -3.04 -24.31 3.92
N TYR A 172 -4.09 -23.68 3.40
CA TYR A 172 -5.21 -24.39 2.76
C TYR A 172 -5.02 -24.65 1.26
N MET A 173 -4.26 -23.80 0.56
CA MET A 173 -4.23 -23.77 -0.91
C MET A 173 -2.81 -23.81 -1.49
N GLY A 174 -1.78 -23.86 -0.63
CA GLY A 174 -0.38 -23.76 -1.03
C GLY A 174 -0.05 -22.43 -1.72
N PHE A 175 1.05 -22.37 -2.46
CA PHE A 175 1.45 -21.18 -3.23
C PHE A 175 0.42 -20.76 -4.29
N ARG A 176 -0.41 -21.69 -4.79
CA ARG A 176 -1.43 -21.39 -5.80
C ARG A 176 -2.53 -20.48 -5.26
N GLY A 177 -2.94 -20.64 -4.00
CA GLY A 177 -3.95 -19.76 -3.38
C GLY A 177 -3.45 -18.33 -3.18
N LEU A 178 -2.15 -18.12 -2.94
CA LEU A 178 -1.59 -16.78 -2.76
C LEU A 178 -1.70 -15.90 -4.04
N GLY A 179 -1.76 -16.53 -5.21
CA GLY A 179 -1.86 -15.85 -6.51
C GLY A 179 -3.28 -15.57 -6.99
N ASP A 180 -4.31 -16.22 -6.45
CA ASP A 180 -5.69 -16.01 -6.92
C ASP A 180 -6.33 -14.79 -6.24
N GLU A 181 -6.20 -13.64 -6.89
CA GLU A 181 -6.80 -12.38 -6.43
C GLU A 181 -8.34 -12.45 -6.34
N ARG A 182 -9.02 -13.29 -7.14
CA ARG A 182 -10.48 -13.39 -7.15
C ARG A 182 -10.97 -14.16 -5.93
N GLU A 183 -10.30 -15.26 -5.61
CA GLU A 183 -10.59 -16.04 -4.41
C GLU A 183 -10.29 -15.22 -3.14
N ARG A 184 -9.15 -14.52 -3.11
CA ARG A 184 -8.82 -13.57 -2.04
C ARG A 184 -9.90 -12.50 -1.86
N ASN A 185 -10.33 -11.85 -2.94
CA ASN A 185 -11.38 -10.83 -2.90
C ASN A 185 -12.71 -11.39 -2.35
N ARG A 186 -13.05 -12.64 -2.69
CA ARG A 186 -14.24 -13.33 -2.17
C ARG A 186 -14.16 -13.52 -0.66
N TYR A 187 -13.03 -14.01 -0.14
CA TYR A 187 -12.85 -14.19 1.30
C TYR A 187 -12.87 -12.87 2.06
N LEU A 188 -12.19 -11.84 1.54
CA LEU A 188 -12.24 -10.50 2.15
C LEU A 188 -13.69 -10.01 2.31
N HIS A 189 -14.55 -10.28 1.34
CA HIS A 189 -15.96 -9.91 1.41
C HIS A 189 -16.78 -10.82 2.34
N GLU A 190 -16.58 -12.15 2.27
CA GLU A 190 -17.27 -13.13 3.12
C GLU A 190 -17.00 -12.91 4.61
N TYR A 191 -15.77 -12.51 4.96
CA TYR A 191 -15.38 -12.14 6.30
C TYR A 191 -15.64 -10.66 6.63
N GLU A 192 -16.43 -9.96 5.80
CA GLU A 192 -16.85 -8.56 5.99
C GLU A 192 -15.69 -7.54 6.09
N LEU A 193 -14.47 -7.92 5.67
CA LEU A 193 -13.30 -7.05 5.70
C LEU A 193 -13.38 -5.96 4.62
N ILE A 194 -13.96 -6.25 3.47
CA ILE A 194 -14.29 -5.26 2.44
C ILE A 194 -15.80 -5.10 2.27
N CYS A 195 -16.23 -3.88 1.98
CA CYS A 195 -17.64 -3.61 1.68
C CYS A 195 -18.01 -4.13 0.29
N ASN A 196 -19.31 -4.36 0.07
CA ASN A 196 -19.81 -4.80 -1.23
C ASN A 196 -19.38 -3.87 -2.40
N PRO A 197 -19.38 -2.52 -2.27
CA PRO A 197 -18.82 -1.66 -3.31
C PRO A 197 -17.36 -1.96 -3.70
N CYS A 198 -16.48 -2.17 -2.72
CA CYS A 198 -15.08 -2.55 -2.99
C CYS A 198 -14.97 -3.96 -3.58
N PHE A 199 -15.75 -4.91 -3.07
CA PHE A 199 -15.82 -6.26 -3.61
C PHE A 199 -16.22 -6.27 -5.09
N GLN A 200 -17.32 -5.59 -5.46
CA GLN A 200 -17.80 -5.50 -6.83
C GLN A 200 -16.80 -4.79 -7.75
N ARG A 201 -16.15 -3.74 -7.25
CA ARG A 201 -15.08 -3.06 -7.99
C ARG A 201 -13.92 -4.01 -8.29
N ASN A 202 -13.48 -4.79 -7.31
CA ASN A 202 -12.42 -5.77 -7.51
C ASN A 202 -12.85 -6.88 -8.47
N VAL A 203 -14.11 -7.36 -8.40
CA VAL A 203 -14.66 -8.29 -9.40
C VAL A 203 -14.55 -7.71 -10.81
N LEU A 204 -14.93 -6.44 -11.00
CA LEU A 204 -14.79 -5.75 -12.27
C LEU A 204 -13.33 -5.67 -12.73
N LEU A 205 -12.42 -5.20 -11.88
CA LEU A 205 -10.99 -5.07 -12.21
C LEU A 205 -10.34 -6.42 -12.55
N LEU A 206 -10.73 -7.47 -11.83
CA LEU A 206 -10.23 -8.83 -12.03
C LEU A 206 -10.92 -9.57 -13.18
N SER A 207 -12.00 -9.01 -13.74
CA SER A 207 -12.67 -9.53 -14.93
C SER A 207 -11.99 -9.12 -16.24
N ALA A 208 -11.01 -8.20 -16.19
CA ALA A 208 -10.21 -7.83 -17.34
C ALA A 208 -9.59 -9.06 -18.00
N GLU A 209 -9.69 -9.15 -19.31
CA GLU A 209 -9.17 -10.27 -20.08
C GLU A 209 -7.64 -10.26 -20.03
N LYS A 210 -7.04 -11.41 -19.74
CA LYS A 210 -5.59 -11.61 -19.87
C LYS A 210 -5.35 -12.38 -21.16
N ARG A 211 -4.80 -11.71 -22.17
CA ARG A 211 -4.47 -12.30 -23.47
C ARG A 211 -2.99 -12.71 -23.48
N PRO A 212 -2.65 -14.01 -23.60
CA PRO A 212 -1.27 -14.44 -23.71
C PRO A 212 -0.61 -13.84 -24.94
N LEU A 213 0.61 -13.31 -24.79
CA LEU A 213 1.38 -12.67 -25.83
C LEU A 213 2.05 -13.73 -26.72
N ARG A 214 1.62 -13.79 -27.99
CA ARG A 214 2.09 -14.74 -29.00
C ARG A 214 2.70 -14.05 -30.21
N GLU A 215 2.33 -12.80 -30.45
CA GLU A 215 2.85 -12.02 -31.56
C GLU A 215 3.23 -10.61 -31.09
N ARG A 216 4.31 -10.05 -31.64
CA ARG A 216 4.82 -8.71 -31.24
C ARG A 216 3.79 -7.59 -31.41
N HIS A 217 2.87 -7.72 -32.37
CA HIS A 217 1.87 -6.70 -32.66
C HIS A 217 0.73 -6.68 -31.63
N GLU A 218 0.66 -7.68 -30.73
CA GLU A 218 -0.39 -7.78 -29.71
C GLU A 218 -0.10 -6.93 -28.46
N VAL A 219 1.08 -6.30 -28.40
CA VAL A 219 1.52 -5.41 -27.32
C VAL A 219 1.95 -4.05 -27.87
N GLU A 220 1.48 -2.99 -27.24
CA GLU A 220 1.77 -1.61 -27.60
C GLU A 220 2.24 -0.78 -26.40
N ARG A 221 2.78 0.40 -26.71
CA ARG A 221 3.11 1.40 -25.69
C ARG A 221 1.86 1.77 -24.90
N GLY A 222 1.95 1.80 -23.57
CA GLY A 222 0.85 2.10 -22.67
C GLY A 222 -0.03 0.91 -22.32
N ASP A 223 0.30 -0.30 -22.79
CA ASP A 223 -0.36 -1.52 -22.35
C ASP A 223 0.11 -1.95 -20.95
N VAL A 224 -0.77 -2.70 -20.29
CA VAL A 224 -0.46 -3.39 -19.05
C VAL A 224 -0.08 -4.83 -19.39
N ILE A 225 1.11 -5.24 -19.00
CA ILE A 225 1.56 -6.63 -19.14
C ILE A 225 1.60 -7.32 -17.78
N SER A 226 1.34 -8.63 -17.75
CA SER A 226 1.40 -9.49 -16.59
C SER A 226 2.37 -10.64 -16.87
N PHE A 227 3.33 -10.86 -15.98
CA PHE A 227 4.36 -11.88 -16.14
C PHE A 227 4.86 -12.38 -14.78
N LEU A 228 5.58 -13.51 -14.76
CA LEU A 228 6.21 -14.02 -13.55
C LEU A 228 7.49 -13.24 -13.21
N TYR A 229 7.50 -12.59 -12.06
CA TYR A 229 8.65 -11.89 -11.51
C TYR A 229 9.01 -12.48 -10.13
N HIS A 230 10.19 -13.10 -10.04
CA HIS A 230 10.62 -13.90 -8.86
C HIS A 230 9.58 -14.95 -8.42
N GLY A 231 8.90 -15.58 -9.39
CA GLY A 231 7.93 -16.65 -9.14
C GLY A 231 6.53 -16.19 -8.72
N LEU A 232 6.25 -14.88 -8.77
CA LEU A 232 4.95 -14.30 -8.47
C LEU A 232 4.40 -13.53 -9.68
N ASP A 233 3.08 -13.53 -9.84
CA ASP A 233 2.39 -12.70 -10.84
C ASP A 233 2.72 -11.22 -10.60
N HIS A 234 3.00 -10.51 -11.69
CA HIS A 234 3.49 -9.15 -11.62
C HIS A 234 3.04 -8.33 -12.82
N ASP A 235 2.45 -7.17 -12.55
CA ASP A 235 1.94 -6.27 -13.59
C ASP A 235 2.89 -5.09 -13.85
N ALA A 236 2.99 -4.65 -15.10
CA ALA A 236 3.86 -3.54 -15.51
C ALA A 236 3.23 -2.70 -16.62
N ILE A 237 3.68 -1.45 -16.75
CA ILE A 237 3.29 -0.54 -17.84
C ILE A 237 4.37 -0.54 -18.91
N VAL A 238 4.00 -0.85 -20.15
CA VAL A 238 4.91 -0.81 -21.30
C VAL A 238 5.20 0.64 -21.68
N LEU A 239 6.46 1.05 -21.59
CA LEU A 239 6.92 2.36 -22.05
C LEU A 239 7.29 2.35 -23.53
N GLN A 240 7.94 1.27 -23.97
CA GLN A 240 8.45 1.14 -25.33
C GLN A 240 8.52 -0.33 -25.75
N VAL A 241 8.10 -0.59 -26.99
CA VAL A 241 8.32 -1.87 -27.67
C VAL A 241 9.50 -1.66 -28.63
N HIS A 242 10.58 -2.40 -28.46
CA HIS A 242 11.77 -2.26 -29.29
C HIS A 242 11.64 -3.08 -30.55
N GLU A 243 12.03 -2.49 -31.67
CA GLU A 243 12.25 -3.21 -32.92
C GLU A 243 13.65 -3.81 -32.84
N GLU A 244 13.75 -5.13 -32.65
CA GLU A 244 15.02 -5.83 -32.84
C GLU A 244 15.05 -6.43 -34.25
N GLU A 245 16.03 -5.99 -35.03
CA GLU A 245 16.47 -6.67 -36.24
C GLU A 245 17.28 -7.90 -35.83
N VAL A 246 16.93 -9.06 -36.39
CA VAL A 246 17.70 -10.32 -36.38
C VAL A 246 17.52 -11.23 -35.15
N GLY A 247 16.55 -12.13 -35.28
CA GLY A 247 16.44 -13.38 -34.53
C GLY A 247 15.01 -13.90 -34.63
N ASN A 248 14.81 -15.12 -35.14
CA ASN A 248 13.52 -15.82 -35.36
C ASN A 248 12.41 -15.20 -34.50
N GLY A 249 11.35 -14.64 -35.11
CA GLY A 249 10.31 -13.80 -34.48
C GLY A 249 9.49 -14.46 -33.36
N SER A 250 10.16 -14.97 -32.34
CA SER A 250 9.68 -15.71 -31.18
C SER A 250 9.97 -14.97 -29.88
N THR A 251 10.51 -13.75 -29.96
CA THR A 251 10.79 -12.90 -28.78
C THR A 251 10.39 -11.45 -29.03
N VAL A 252 10.22 -10.71 -27.94
CA VAL A 252 9.95 -9.27 -27.95
C VAL A 252 10.71 -8.58 -26.82
N THR A 253 11.42 -7.50 -27.14
CA THR A 253 12.13 -6.69 -26.14
C THR A 253 11.27 -5.49 -25.75
N LEU A 254 10.98 -5.37 -24.45
CA LEU A 254 10.14 -4.33 -23.89
C LEU A 254 10.93 -3.49 -22.88
N THR A 255 10.73 -2.18 -22.90
CA THR A 255 10.98 -1.32 -21.75
C THR A 255 9.66 -1.09 -21.04
N PHE A 256 9.62 -1.34 -19.74
CA PHE A 256 8.42 -1.21 -18.92
C PHE A 256 8.74 -0.66 -17.53
N VAL A 257 7.74 -0.11 -16.87
CA VAL A 257 7.83 0.39 -15.49
C VAL A 257 6.98 -0.48 -14.58
N HIS A 258 7.55 -0.86 -13.44
CA HIS A 258 6.88 -1.71 -12.45
C HIS A 258 7.52 -1.56 -11.07
N TYR A 259 6.88 -2.16 -10.07
CA TYR A 259 7.41 -2.24 -8.70
C TYR A 259 8.50 -3.32 -8.58
N ALA A 260 9.75 -2.92 -8.83
CA ALA A 260 10.89 -3.83 -8.86
C ALA A 260 11.36 -4.25 -7.46
N PHE A 261 11.84 -5.50 -7.35
CA PHE A 261 12.50 -5.98 -6.14
C PHE A 261 13.99 -5.60 -6.20
N CYS A 262 14.40 -4.68 -5.34
CA CYS A 262 15.72 -4.05 -5.40
C CYS A 262 16.81 -4.78 -4.58
N GLY A 263 16.55 -6.00 -4.11
CA GLY A 263 17.47 -6.79 -3.28
C GLY A 263 17.11 -6.82 -1.79
N TYR A 264 17.85 -7.60 -1.02
CA TYR A 264 17.66 -7.73 0.43
C TYR A 264 17.92 -6.39 1.15
N PHE A 265 17.04 -6.02 2.08
CA PHE A 265 17.10 -4.75 2.85
C PHE A 265 16.95 -3.46 2.04
N ARG A 266 16.47 -3.54 0.79
CA ARG A 266 16.13 -2.37 -0.04
C ARG A 266 14.63 -2.30 -0.27
N TYR A 267 14.08 -1.09 -0.27
CA TYR A 267 12.68 -0.87 -0.58
C TYR A 267 12.37 -1.32 -2.01
N ARG A 268 11.22 -1.96 -2.20
CA ARG A 268 10.69 -2.13 -3.56
C ARG A 268 10.42 -0.76 -4.12
N THR A 269 10.99 -0.51 -5.29
CA THR A 269 11.01 0.80 -5.91
C THR A 269 10.36 0.68 -7.28
N ILE A 270 9.57 1.67 -7.69
CA ILE A 270 9.11 1.75 -9.06
C ILE A 270 10.31 2.04 -9.95
N GLN A 271 10.63 1.13 -10.87
CA GLN A 271 11.79 1.23 -11.74
C GLN A 271 11.41 0.93 -13.18
N GLU A 272 12.19 1.52 -14.08
CA GLU A 272 12.24 1.13 -15.48
C GLU A 272 13.14 -0.10 -15.63
N GLU A 273 12.63 -1.14 -16.28
CA GLU A 273 13.38 -2.34 -16.62
C GLU A 273 13.24 -2.60 -18.13
N ARG A 274 14.34 -3.03 -18.76
CA ARG A 274 14.34 -3.52 -20.14
C ARG A 274 14.57 -5.02 -20.12
N LYS A 275 13.64 -5.78 -20.71
CA LYS A 275 13.71 -7.24 -20.75
C LYS A 275 13.17 -7.80 -22.06
N THR A 276 13.76 -8.91 -22.49
CA THR A 276 13.29 -9.71 -23.62
C THR A 276 12.43 -10.86 -23.12
N PHE A 277 11.25 -11.00 -23.70
CA PHE A 277 10.29 -12.05 -23.38
C PHE A 277 10.09 -12.97 -24.58
N SER A 278 9.84 -14.26 -24.29
CA SER A 278 9.41 -15.21 -25.31
C SER A 278 7.95 -14.97 -25.69
N LEU A 279 7.63 -15.10 -26.98
CA LEU A 279 6.28 -15.04 -27.53
C LEU A 279 5.59 -16.43 -27.45
N ASP A 280 5.67 -17.07 -26.28
CA ASP A 280 5.12 -18.40 -25.99
C ASP A 280 3.88 -18.35 -25.08
N GLY A 281 3.40 -17.13 -24.76
CA GLY A 281 2.32 -16.90 -23.81
C GLY A 281 2.75 -16.84 -22.34
N SER A 282 4.05 -16.89 -22.02
CA SER A 282 4.56 -16.68 -20.65
C SER A 282 4.32 -15.27 -20.11
N VAL A 283 4.08 -14.30 -21.01
CA VAL A 283 3.61 -12.95 -20.70
C VAL A 283 2.19 -12.81 -21.23
N SER A 284 1.35 -12.06 -20.54
CA SER A 284 0.01 -11.71 -21.01
C SER A 284 -0.20 -10.20 -21.03
N VAL A 285 -0.96 -9.70 -21.99
CA VAL A 285 -1.48 -8.33 -22.00
C VAL A 285 -2.81 -8.31 -21.26
N ILE A 286 -2.97 -7.39 -20.30
CA ILE A 286 -4.24 -7.17 -19.59
C ILE A 286 -5.07 -6.16 -20.36
N MET A 287 -6.22 -6.60 -20.84
CA MET A 287 -7.12 -5.83 -21.69
C MET A 287 -8.20 -5.16 -20.83
N TYR A 288 -8.03 -3.86 -20.57
CA TYR A 288 -9.07 -3.01 -19.97
C TYR A 288 -9.99 -2.45 -21.05
N ASN A 289 -10.67 -3.33 -21.78
CA ASN A 289 -11.53 -2.98 -22.93
C ASN A 289 -13.01 -2.87 -22.55
N GLY A 290 -13.73 -1.98 -23.24
CA GLY A 290 -15.18 -1.87 -23.16
C GLY A 290 -15.69 -0.74 -22.26
N PRO A 291 -17.00 -0.45 -22.29
CA PRO A 291 -17.60 0.72 -21.63
C PRO A 291 -17.51 0.67 -20.09
N GLN A 292 -17.18 -0.49 -19.52
CA GLN A 292 -17.03 -0.70 -18.08
C GLN A 292 -15.69 -0.21 -17.51
N PHE A 293 -14.69 0.06 -18.37
CA PHE A 293 -13.40 0.61 -17.96
C PHE A 293 -13.23 2.02 -18.52
N ASP A 294 -13.03 3.00 -17.64
CA ASP A 294 -12.60 4.34 -18.03
C ASP A 294 -11.06 4.35 -18.05
N VAL A 295 -10.48 4.36 -19.26
CA VAL A 295 -9.04 4.22 -19.48
C VAL A 295 -8.41 5.53 -19.91
N TYR A 296 -7.20 5.79 -19.41
CA TYR A 296 -6.36 6.87 -19.91
C TYR A 296 -5.83 6.56 -21.31
N SER A 297 -5.46 7.60 -22.06
CA SER A 297 -4.77 7.40 -23.34
C SER A 297 -3.42 6.69 -23.13
N PRO A 298 -2.87 6.00 -24.14
CA PRO A 298 -1.53 5.40 -24.04
C PRO A 298 -0.45 6.39 -23.60
N ALA A 299 -0.49 7.63 -24.12
CA ALA A 299 0.47 8.67 -23.76
C ALA A 299 0.36 9.07 -22.28
N GLU A 300 -0.88 9.30 -21.80
CA GLU A 300 -1.15 9.67 -20.42
C GLU A 300 -0.84 8.52 -19.45
N THR A 301 -1.12 7.27 -19.84
CA THR A 301 -0.74 6.08 -19.05
C THR A 301 0.77 6.00 -18.83
N VAL A 302 1.55 6.26 -19.89
CA VAL A 302 3.02 6.26 -19.82
C VAL A 302 3.56 7.44 -19.01
N GLU A 303 2.98 8.64 -19.19
CA GLU A 303 3.33 9.82 -18.39
C GLU A 303 3.12 9.55 -16.90
N ARG A 304 1.95 9.01 -16.53
CA ARG A 304 1.60 8.62 -15.17
C ARG A 304 2.57 7.60 -14.58
N ALA A 305 2.96 6.59 -15.37
CA ALA A 305 3.96 5.62 -14.95
C ALA A 305 5.33 6.29 -14.70
N GLY A 306 5.76 7.17 -15.59
CA GLY A 306 7.02 7.92 -15.47
C GLY A 306 7.06 8.83 -14.23
N MET A 307 5.95 9.48 -13.88
CA MET A 307 5.86 10.37 -12.71
C MET A 307 6.14 9.67 -11.36
N ARG A 308 6.02 8.34 -11.31
CA ARG A 308 6.19 7.55 -10.08
C ARG A 308 7.50 6.75 -10.07
N ILE A 309 8.36 6.89 -11.07
CA ILE A 309 9.70 6.25 -11.06
C ILE A 309 10.49 6.75 -9.84
N GLY A 310 11.10 5.82 -9.11
CA GLY A 310 11.83 6.09 -7.87
C GLY A 310 10.96 6.02 -6.61
N GLU A 311 9.63 5.89 -6.72
CA GLU A 311 8.75 5.76 -5.57
C GLU A 311 9.01 4.45 -4.81
N GLN A 312 9.14 4.54 -3.49
CA GLN A 312 9.44 3.41 -2.58
C GLN A 312 8.26 3.02 -1.67
N GLN A 313 7.04 3.31 -2.12
CA GLN A 313 5.83 3.18 -1.31
C GLN A 313 5.15 1.82 -1.48
N PHE A 314 5.91 0.80 -1.87
CA PHE A 314 5.36 -0.53 -2.09
C PHE A 314 4.62 -1.02 -0.86
N PHE A 315 3.38 -1.43 -1.05
CA PHE A 315 2.58 -2.08 -0.03
C PHE A 315 1.90 -3.30 -0.65
N PHE A 316 2.28 -4.50 -0.22
CA PHE A 316 1.93 -5.78 -0.87
C PHE A 316 0.43 -5.99 -1.15
N PHE A 317 -0.46 -5.30 -0.44
CA PHE A 317 -1.92 -5.47 -0.54
C PHE A 317 -2.69 -4.17 -0.84
N SER A 318 -2.01 -3.07 -1.17
CA SER A 318 -2.69 -1.78 -1.47
C SER A 318 -1.89 -0.84 -2.36
N ASN A 319 -0.60 -1.09 -2.57
CA ASN A 319 0.27 -0.38 -3.51
C ASN A 319 1.35 -1.35 -4.04
N ASP A 320 0.90 -2.43 -4.67
CA ASP A 320 1.75 -3.39 -5.38
C ASP A 320 1.84 -3.07 -6.89
N SER A 321 2.42 -3.99 -7.67
CA SER A 321 2.55 -3.84 -9.13
C SER A 321 1.20 -3.76 -9.85
N SER A 322 0.23 -4.59 -9.47
CA SER A 322 -1.13 -4.58 -10.02
C SER A 322 -1.85 -3.26 -9.72
N HIS A 323 -1.73 -2.77 -8.49
CA HIS A 323 -2.30 -1.47 -8.08
C HIS A 323 -1.65 -0.32 -8.84
N PHE A 324 -0.32 -0.33 -8.97
CA PHE A 324 0.41 0.66 -9.74
C PHE A 324 -0.01 0.67 -11.21
N ALA A 325 -0.06 -0.50 -11.86
CA ALA A 325 -0.45 -0.61 -13.26
C ALA A 325 -1.89 -0.13 -13.49
N ARG A 326 -2.83 -0.55 -12.63
CA ARG A 326 -4.23 -0.08 -12.66
C ARG A 326 -4.32 1.43 -12.45
N TRP A 327 -3.58 1.99 -11.50
CA TRP A 327 -3.54 3.44 -11.28
C TRP A 327 -3.03 4.20 -12.51
N CYS A 328 -2.04 3.67 -13.22
CA CYS A 328 -1.54 4.29 -14.44
C CYS A 328 -2.57 4.24 -15.57
N LYS A 329 -3.23 3.08 -15.77
CA LYS A 329 -4.11 2.81 -16.91
C LYS A 329 -5.54 3.32 -16.75
N LEU A 330 -6.08 3.33 -15.53
CA LEU A 330 -7.50 3.54 -15.27
C LEU A 330 -7.79 4.88 -14.59
N ARG A 331 -8.82 5.58 -15.07
CA ARG A 331 -9.47 6.69 -14.38
C ARG A 331 -10.37 6.16 -13.27
N MET A 332 -9.73 5.68 -12.22
CA MET A 332 -10.46 5.16 -11.07
C MET A 332 -10.95 6.32 -10.20
N ASN A 333 -12.20 6.73 -10.41
CA ASN A 333 -12.95 7.38 -9.34
C ASN A 333 -13.25 6.29 -8.30
N ARG A 334 -12.65 6.35 -7.11
CA ARG A 334 -13.19 5.55 -6.01
C ARG A 334 -14.63 6.05 -5.80
N PRO A 335 -15.67 5.19 -5.87
CA PRO A 335 -17.03 5.65 -5.60
C PRO A 335 -17.03 6.34 -4.24
N GLY A 336 -17.65 7.51 -4.15
CA GLY A 336 -17.70 8.34 -2.92
C GLY A 336 -18.21 7.60 -1.70
#